data_AF-A0A1F9YQ78-F1
#
_entry.id   AF-A0A1F9YQ78-F1
#
_cell.length_a   1.000
_cell.length_b   1.000
_cell.length_c   1.000
_cell.angle_alpha   90.00
_cell.angle_beta   90.00
_cell.angle_gamma   90.00
#
_symmetry.space_group_name_H-M   'P 1'
#
loop_
_entity.id
_entity.type
_entity.pdbx_description
1 polymer ?
#
loop_
_entity_poly.entity_id
_entity_poly.type
_entity_poly.pdbx_seq_one_letter_code
_entity_poly.pdbx_strand_id
1 'polypeptide(L)'
;MPQSGAPQDFASLYDLYFSRVCGFVRSQVGDPAEADDIVSRVFERLLDRFETYRPERGAFESWLFAVVRNAVRDHFRSRRWRSLFSLDEGPEPASREPGPDERLAASQENERLLRALAGLDSRSREVLGLKFQAGLNNRQIAEVLDLG
;
A
#
# COMPACT_ATOMS: atom_id res chain seq x y z
N MET A 1 -0.51 -4.66 22.56
CA MET A 1 0.23 -4.31 21.33
C MET A 1 1.32 -3.34 21.72
N PRO A 2 2.57 -3.51 21.27
CA PRO A 2 3.63 -2.55 21.56
C PRO A 2 3.28 -1.21 20.91
N GLN A 3 3.31 -0.14 21.70
CA GLN A 3 3.28 1.21 21.14
C GLN A 3 4.68 1.49 20.60
N SER A 4 4.93 1.10 19.36
CA SER A 4 6.16 1.45 18.66
C SER A 4 6.13 2.96 18.43
N GLY A 5 7.00 3.68 19.14
CA GLY A 5 7.23 5.10 18.87
C GLY A 5 7.69 5.30 17.42
N ALA A 6 7.63 6.54 16.94
CA ALA A 6 8.17 6.88 15.63
C ALA A 6 9.64 6.42 15.53
N PRO A 7 10.08 5.86 14.38
CA PRO A 7 11.48 5.53 14.15
C PRO A 7 12.38 6.74 14.42
N GLN A 8 13.57 6.51 14.97
CA GLN A 8 14.53 7.58 15.26
C GLN A 8 15.30 8.02 14.00
N ASP A 9 15.42 7.12 13.02
CA ASP A 9 16.03 7.36 11.72
C ASP A 9 15.29 6.61 10.59
N PHE A 10 15.67 6.89 9.35
CA PHE A 10 15.07 6.27 8.17
C PHE A 10 15.43 4.79 8.00
N ALA A 11 16.58 4.33 8.50
CA ALA A 11 16.96 2.92 8.43
C ALA A 11 16.03 2.06 9.31
N SER A 12 15.80 2.51 10.54
CA SER A 12 14.84 1.93 11.49
C SER A 12 13.41 1.95 10.95
N LEU A 13 13.03 3.00 10.20
CA LEU A 13 11.75 3.05 9.48
C LEU A 13 11.69 1.94 8.43
N TYR A 14 12.71 1.85 7.58
CA TYR A 14 12.77 0.87 6.50
C TYR A 14 12.67 -0.56 7.05
N ASP A 15 13.52 -0.92 8.02
CA ASP A 15 13.55 -2.27 8.62
C ASP A 15 12.22 -2.65 9.28
N LEU A 16 11.54 -1.70 9.95
CA LEU A 16 10.29 -1.96 10.66
C LEU A 16 9.05 -2.01 9.75
N TYR A 17 9.06 -1.27 8.63
CA TYR A 17 7.86 -1.04 7.83
C TYR A 17 7.94 -1.57 6.38
N PHE A 18 9.11 -1.88 5.82
CA PHE A 18 9.24 -2.36 4.43
C PHE A 18 8.28 -3.50 4.10
N SER A 19 8.29 -4.58 4.88
CA SER A 19 7.40 -5.74 4.66
C SER A 19 5.90 -5.38 4.74
N ARG A 20 5.51 -4.45 5.64
CA ARG A 20 4.12 -3.99 5.79
C ARG A 20 3.68 -3.10 4.62
N VAL A 21 4.58 -2.25 4.13
CA VAL A 21 4.36 -1.41 2.93
C VAL A 21 4.24 -2.30 1.70
N CYS A 22 5.16 -3.24 1.47
CA CYS A 22 5.11 -4.20 0.36
C CYS A 22 3.82 -5.03 0.39
N GLY A 23 3.47 -5.60 1.55
CA GLY A 23 2.23 -6.38 1.71
C GLY A 23 0.97 -5.54 1.44
N PHE A 24 0.93 -4.29 1.90
CA PHE A 24 -0.16 -3.38 1.59
C PHE A 24 -0.24 -3.06 0.09
N VAL A 25 0.85 -2.60 -0.55
CA VAL A 25 0.84 -2.22 -1.96
C VAL A 25 0.45 -3.41 -2.85
N ARG A 26 1.03 -4.60 -2.63
CA ARG A 26 0.68 -5.85 -3.34
C ARG A 26 -0.76 -6.32 -3.09
N SER A 27 -1.38 -5.91 -1.97
CA SER A 27 -2.81 -6.15 -1.74
C SER A 27 -3.73 -5.19 -2.50
N GLN A 28 -3.22 -4.08 -3.03
CA GLN A 28 -4.00 -3.10 -3.81
C GLN A 28 -3.78 -3.24 -5.33
N VAL A 29 -2.58 -3.66 -5.74
CA VAL A 29 -2.12 -3.70 -7.14
C VAL A 29 -1.86 -5.16 -7.56
N GLY A 30 -2.49 -5.60 -8.65
CA GLY A 30 -2.42 -7.00 -9.12
C GLY A 30 -1.16 -7.34 -9.93
N ASP A 31 -0.44 -6.35 -10.44
CA ASP A 31 0.82 -6.52 -11.16
C ASP A 31 2.01 -6.38 -10.18
N PRO A 32 2.85 -7.41 -10.00
CA PRO A 32 4.02 -7.35 -9.12
C PRO A 32 5.03 -6.27 -9.49
N ALA A 33 5.24 -6.00 -10.78
CA ALA A 33 6.19 -5.00 -11.25
C ALA A 33 5.66 -3.58 -10.97
N GLU A 34 4.37 -3.32 -11.23
CA GLU A 34 3.76 -2.04 -10.81
C GLU A 34 3.80 -1.87 -9.28
N ALA A 35 3.65 -2.95 -8.51
CA ALA A 35 3.72 -2.89 -7.05
C ALA A 35 5.12 -2.50 -6.54
N ASP A 36 6.19 -3.08 -7.09
CA ASP A 36 7.57 -2.77 -6.67
C ASP A 36 8.00 -1.35 -7.10
N ASP A 37 7.53 -0.88 -8.26
CA ASP A 37 7.66 0.52 -8.72
C ASP A 37 7.04 1.52 -7.72
N ILE A 38 5.85 1.19 -7.19
CA ILE A 38 5.15 2.01 -6.19
C ILE A 38 5.87 1.95 -4.85
N VAL A 39 6.36 0.79 -4.41
CA VAL A 39 7.13 0.66 -3.16
C VAL A 39 8.38 1.53 -3.20
N SER A 40 9.11 1.53 -4.32
CA SER A 40 10.31 2.37 -4.50
C SER A 40 9.96 3.86 -4.35
N ARG A 41 8.94 4.33 -5.09
CA ARG A 41 8.44 5.72 -4.99
C ARG A 41 7.91 6.10 -3.60
N VAL A 42 7.38 5.13 -2.85
CA VAL A 42 6.95 5.35 -1.46
C VAL A 42 8.17 5.62 -0.58
N PHE A 43 9.22 4.79 -0.66
CA PHE A 43 10.41 4.99 0.17
C PHE A 43 11.24 6.22 -0.23
N GLU A 44 11.31 6.57 -1.51
CA GLU A 44 11.82 7.88 -1.98
C GLU A 44 11.07 9.04 -1.32
N ARG A 45 9.73 9.07 -1.44
CA ARG A 45 8.88 10.11 -0.84
C ARG A 45 8.96 10.16 0.69
N LEU A 46 9.19 9.02 1.34
CA LEU A 46 9.36 8.95 2.79
C LEU A 46 10.72 9.47 3.23
N LEU A 47 11.79 9.25 2.45
CA LEU A 47 13.11 9.80 2.74
C LEU A 47 13.06 11.33 2.74
N ASP A 48 12.48 11.93 1.69
CA ASP A 48 12.30 13.38 1.57
C ASP A 48 11.41 13.99 2.68
N ARG A 49 10.50 13.20 3.25
CA ARG A 49 9.46 13.67 4.17
C ARG A 49 9.64 13.24 5.62
N PHE A 50 10.63 12.40 5.93
CA PHE A 50 10.81 11.81 7.26
C PHE A 50 10.83 12.88 8.37
N GLU A 51 11.62 13.94 8.18
CA GLU A 51 11.74 15.08 9.09
C GLU A 51 10.48 15.96 9.19
N THR A 52 9.48 15.75 8.32
CA THR A 52 8.20 16.49 8.32
C THR A 52 7.15 15.86 9.22
N TYR A 53 7.37 14.65 9.73
CA TYR A 53 6.48 14.01 10.70
C TYR A 53 6.38 14.84 11.99
N ARG A 54 5.16 14.95 12.54
CA ARG A 54 4.84 15.75 13.73
C ARG A 54 3.92 14.91 14.63
N PRO A 55 4.42 14.37 15.77
CA PRO A 55 3.64 13.49 16.65
C PRO A 55 2.32 14.10 17.15
N GLU A 56 2.25 15.43 17.22
CA GLU A 56 1.08 16.19 17.66
C GLU A 56 -0.09 16.08 16.66
N ARG A 57 0.18 15.64 15.42
CA ARG A 57 -0.81 15.53 14.34
C ARG A 57 -1.39 14.12 14.17
N GLY A 58 -0.88 13.12 14.89
CA GLY A 58 -1.39 11.73 14.84
C GLY A 58 -0.29 10.68 14.98
N ALA A 59 -0.70 9.40 14.96
CA ALA A 59 0.22 8.28 15.05
C ALA A 59 1.16 8.21 13.82
N PHE A 60 2.38 7.72 14.03
CA PHE A 60 3.38 7.59 12.96
C PHE A 60 2.88 6.67 11.84
N GLU A 61 2.23 5.56 12.18
CA GLU A 61 1.71 4.64 11.16
C GLU A 61 0.54 5.23 10.38
N SER A 62 -0.28 6.09 10.98
CA SER A 62 -1.33 6.83 10.27
C SER A 62 -0.73 7.76 9.21
N TRP A 63 0.32 8.52 9.59
CA TRP A 63 1.05 9.38 8.65
C TRP A 63 1.74 8.58 7.54
N LEU A 64 2.46 7.51 7.90
CA LEU A 64 3.14 6.62 6.97
C LEU A 64 2.16 6.02 5.95
N PHE A 65 1.09 5.38 6.41
CA PHE A 65 0.15 4.72 5.51
C PHE A 65 -0.73 5.71 4.73
N ALA A 66 -0.88 6.97 5.17
CA ALA A 66 -1.41 8.03 4.31
C ALA A 66 -0.47 8.35 3.13
N VAL A 67 0.85 8.38 3.33
CA VAL A 67 1.83 8.54 2.22
C VAL A 67 1.76 7.35 1.26
N VAL A 68 1.73 6.12 1.79
CA VAL A 68 1.61 4.87 1.00
C VAL A 68 0.31 4.85 0.18
N ARG A 69 -0.84 5.14 0.83
CA ARG A 69 -2.18 5.24 0.20
C ARG A 69 -2.19 6.25 -0.95
N ASN A 70 -1.54 7.40 -0.77
CA ASN A 70 -1.48 8.43 -1.79
C ASN A 70 -0.61 8.00 -2.99
N ALA A 71 0.49 7.28 -2.79
CA ALA A 71 1.28 6.74 -3.90
C ALA A 71 0.50 5.71 -4.74
N VAL A 72 -0.27 4.82 -4.09
CA VAL A 72 -1.16 3.86 -4.79
C VAL A 72 -2.25 4.61 -5.58
N ARG A 73 -2.86 5.64 -5.01
CA ARG A 73 -3.85 6.49 -5.69
C ARG A 73 -3.24 7.25 -6.88
N ASP A 74 -2.05 7.80 -6.74
CA ASP A 74 -1.32 8.50 -7.81
C ASP A 74 -1.03 7.56 -8.98
N HIS A 75 -0.64 6.31 -8.70
CA HIS A 75 -0.44 5.28 -9.72
C HIS A 75 -1.71 5.01 -10.54
N PHE A 76 -2.84 4.71 -9.88
CA PHE A 76 -4.10 4.45 -10.59
C PHE A 76 -4.61 5.68 -11.36
N ARG A 77 -4.42 6.90 -10.83
CA ARG A 77 -4.71 8.14 -11.56
C ARG A 77 -3.85 8.26 -12.82
N SER A 78 -2.56 7.99 -12.70
CA SER A 78 -1.59 8.09 -13.81
C SER A 78 -1.81 6.99 -14.87
N ARG A 79 -2.17 5.77 -14.46
CA ARG A 79 -2.57 4.68 -15.36
C ARG A 79 -3.85 5.03 -16.12
N ARG A 80 -4.86 5.59 -15.44
CA ARG A 80 -6.09 6.07 -16.10
C ARG A 80 -5.80 7.18 -17.11
N TRP A 81 -4.92 8.12 -16.78
CA TRP A 81 -4.53 9.19 -17.72
C TRP A 81 -3.81 8.62 -18.94
N ARG A 82 -2.85 7.70 -18.77
CA ARG A 82 -2.19 7.01 -19.89
C ARG A 82 -3.21 6.32 -20.82
N SER A 83 -4.16 5.56 -20.26
CA SER A 83 -5.22 4.90 -21.05
C SER A 83 -6.14 5.89 -21.79
N LEU A 84 -6.41 7.08 -21.25
CA LEU A 84 -7.21 8.10 -21.94
C LEU A 84 -6.47 8.82 -23.09
N PHE A 85 -5.14 8.74 -23.14
CA PHE A 85 -4.31 9.38 -24.17
C PHE A 85 -3.60 8.39 -25.10
N SER A 86 -3.65 7.09 -24.82
CA SER A 86 -3.37 6.05 -25.82
C SER A 86 -4.48 6.07 -26.87
N LEU A 87 -4.09 6.08 -28.15
CA LEU A 87 -5.01 5.95 -29.29
C LEU A 87 -5.38 4.48 -29.58
N ASP A 88 -4.96 3.57 -28.71
CA ASP A 88 -5.18 2.13 -28.80
C ASP A 88 -5.58 1.57 -27.43
N GLU A 89 -6.42 0.55 -27.46
CA GLU A 89 -7.12 -0.11 -26.33
C GLU A 89 -8.18 0.72 -25.55
N GLY A 90 -9.38 0.14 -25.47
CA GLY A 90 -10.51 0.64 -24.67
C GLY A 90 -10.35 0.37 -23.17
N PRO A 91 -11.43 0.55 -22.36
CA PRO A 91 -11.34 0.43 -20.91
C PRO A 91 -11.14 -1.02 -20.45
N GLU A 92 -9.87 -1.43 -20.27
CA GLU A 92 -9.47 -2.64 -19.56
C GLU A 92 -10.12 -2.67 -18.16
N PRO A 93 -11.01 -3.64 -17.85
CA PRO A 93 -11.59 -3.76 -16.53
C PRO A 93 -10.50 -4.12 -15.51
N ALA A 94 -10.63 -3.58 -14.29
CA ALA A 94 -9.63 -3.72 -13.22
C ALA A 94 -9.66 -5.11 -12.54
N SER A 95 -9.43 -6.17 -13.33
CA SER A 95 -9.38 -7.58 -12.90
C SER A 95 -8.40 -8.41 -13.75
N ARG A 96 -7.12 -8.03 -13.78
CA ARG A 96 -6.07 -8.99 -14.19
C ARG A 96 -5.73 -9.87 -12.99
N GLU A 97 -6.14 -11.13 -13.06
CA GLU A 97 -5.69 -12.16 -12.11
C GLU A 97 -4.16 -12.33 -12.23
N PRO A 98 -3.40 -12.35 -11.13
CA PRO A 98 -1.97 -12.61 -11.21
C PRO A 98 -1.72 -14.06 -11.65
N GLY A 99 -0.92 -14.23 -12.70
CA GLY A 99 -0.48 -15.56 -13.16
C GLY A 99 0.43 -16.26 -12.14
N PRO A 100 0.50 -17.60 -12.16
CA PRO A 100 1.33 -18.35 -11.24
C PRO A 100 2.80 -18.35 -11.68
N ASP A 101 3.70 -17.75 -10.89
CA ASP A 101 4.81 -18.46 -10.25
C ASP A 101 5.83 -17.54 -9.54
N GLU A 102 6.58 -18.14 -8.63
CA GLU A 102 7.84 -17.68 -7.98
C GLU A 102 7.75 -16.61 -6.86
N ARG A 103 8.28 -16.82 -5.64
CA ARG A 103 9.01 -17.96 -5.02
C ARG A 103 8.97 -17.87 -3.48
N LEU A 104 9.28 -19.00 -2.81
CA LEU A 104 9.61 -19.17 -1.36
C LEU A 104 8.48 -19.07 -0.31
N ALA A 105 7.75 -20.18 -0.14
CA ALA A 105 7.32 -20.84 1.13
C ALA A 105 6.62 -20.06 2.28
N ALA A 106 6.47 -18.74 2.22
CA ALA A 106 5.83 -17.89 3.24
C ALA A 106 4.83 -16.91 2.60
N SER A 107 3.63 -17.34 2.20
CA SER A 107 3.01 -18.66 2.31
C SER A 107 1.92 -18.79 1.24
N GLN A 108 1.48 -20.01 0.94
CA GLN A 108 0.28 -20.23 0.11
C GLN A 108 -0.96 -19.51 0.68
N GLU A 109 -0.98 -19.25 1.99
CA GLU A 109 -2.03 -18.50 2.66
C GLU A 109 -1.98 -16.99 2.36
N ASN A 110 -0.79 -16.39 2.26
CA ASN A 110 -0.66 -14.98 1.84
C ASN A 110 -1.12 -14.80 0.38
N GLU A 111 -0.78 -15.74 -0.51
CA GLU A 111 -1.34 -15.71 -1.87
C GLU A 111 -2.85 -15.93 -1.91
N ARG A 112 -3.41 -16.85 -1.11
CA ARG A 112 -4.87 -17.04 -0.99
C ARG A 112 -5.55 -15.78 -0.48
N LEU A 113 -4.96 -15.11 0.52
CA LEU A 113 -5.44 -13.83 1.03
C LEU A 113 -5.42 -12.77 -0.09
N LEU A 114 -4.32 -12.61 -0.81
CA LEU A 114 -4.19 -11.65 -1.91
C LEU A 114 -5.19 -11.95 -3.05
N ARG A 115 -5.38 -13.23 -3.42
CA ARG A 115 -6.42 -13.64 -4.39
C ARG A 115 -7.84 -13.35 -3.90
N ALA A 116 -8.14 -13.62 -2.63
CA ALA A 116 -9.45 -13.29 -2.05
C ALA A 116 -9.70 -11.77 -2.00
N LEU A 117 -8.67 -10.98 -1.67
CA LEU A 117 -8.72 -9.52 -1.68
C LEU A 117 -8.90 -8.93 -3.09
N ALA A 118 -8.37 -9.59 -4.13
CA ALA A 118 -8.57 -9.20 -5.53
C ALA A 118 -10.04 -9.32 -5.99
N GLY A 119 -10.81 -10.25 -5.41
CA GLY A 119 -12.24 -10.39 -5.67
C GLY A 119 -13.13 -9.33 -5.00
N LEU A 120 -12.57 -8.47 -4.15
CA LEU A 120 -13.31 -7.41 -3.44
C LEU A 120 -13.32 -6.09 -4.23
N ASP A 121 -14.31 -5.25 -3.94
CA ASP A 121 -14.30 -3.85 -4.36
C ASP A 121 -13.11 -3.09 -3.76
N SER A 122 -12.72 -1.98 -4.40
CA SER A 122 -11.53 -1.23 -4.03
C SER A 122 -11.55 -0.67 -2.60
N ARG A 123 -12.72 -0.35 -2.04
CA ARG A 123 -12.83 0.19 -0.68
C ARG A 123 -12.67 -0.92 0.35
N SER A 124 -13.32 -2.06 0.16
CA SER A 124 -13.16 -3.23 1.04
C SER A 124 -11.72 -3.75 1.01
N ARG A 125 -11.10 -3.79 -0.17
CA ARG A 125 -9.69 -4.15 -0.36
C ARG A 125 -8.73 -3.18 0.35
N GLU A 126 -8.98 -1.88 0.28
CA GLU A 126 -8.20 -0.84 0.97
C GLU A 126 -8.28 -1.02 2.50
N VAL A 127 -9.49 -1.17 3.05
CA VAL A 127 -9.72 -1.35 4.49
C VAL A 127 -9.05 -2.61 5.03
N LEU A 128 -9.21 -3.75 4.35
CA LEU A 128 -8.63 -5.02 4.78
C LEU A 128 -7.10 -5.05 4.60
N GLY A 129 -6.58 -4.43 3.53
CA GLY A 129 -5.15 -4.21 3.36
C GLY A 129 -4.56 -3.41 4.52
N LEU A 130 -5.19 -2.30 4.91
CA LEU A 130 -4.76 -1.50 6.06
C LEU A 130 -4.86 -2.30 7.38
N LYS A 131 -5.87 -3.16 7.52
CA LYS A 131 -6.07 -3.95 8.74
C LYS A 131 -5.05 -5.08 8.91
N PHE A 132 -4.83 -5.87 7.86
CA PHE A 132 -4.12 -7.14 7.95
C PHE A 132 -2.68 -7.07 7.43
N GLN A 133 -2.42 -6.38 6.31
CA GLN A 133 -1.07 -6.24 5.76
C GLN A 133 -0.31 -5.06 6.39
N ALA A 134 -0.97 -3.91 6.51
CA ALA A 134 -0.38 -2.76 7.21
C ALA A 134 -0.46 -2.89 8.74
N GLY A 135 -1.28 -3.79 9.29
CA GLY A 135 -1.38 -4.07 10.73
C GLY A 135 -1.97 -2.93 11.56
N LEU A 136 -2.78 -2.04 10.96
CA LEU A 136 -3.32 -0.87 11.64
C LEU A 136 -4.52 -1.22 12.55
N ASN A 137 -4.66 -0.46 13.64
CA ASN A 137 -5.87 -0.51 14.46
C ASN A 137 -7.01 0.31 13.83
N ASN A 138 -8.26 0.10 14.28
CA ASN A 138 -9.42 0.69 13.63
C ASN A 138 -9.42 2.24 13.66
N ARG A 139 -8.80 2.85 14.68
CA ARG A 139 -8.64 4.31 14.76
C ARG A 139 -7.60 4.82 13.76
N GLN A 140 -6.44 4.16 13.66
CA GLN A 140 -5.44 4.48 12.63
C GLN A 140 -6.01 4.31 11.21
N ILE A 141 -6.85 3.29 10.99
CA ILE A 141 -7.55 3.10 9.71
C ILE A 141 -8.50 4.27 9.44
N ALA A 142 -9.29 4.70 10.42
CA ALA A 142 -10.18 5.85 10.27
C ALA A 142 -9.41 7.14 9.94
N GLU A 143 -8.28 7.39 10.63
CA GLU A 143 -7.36 8.50 10.36
C GLU A 143 -6.77 8.45 8.94
N VAL A 144 -6.30 7.29 8.46
CA VAL A 144 -5.77 7.11 7.08
C VAL A 144 -6.84 7.25 5.99
N LEU A 145 -8.09 6.90 6.32
CA LEU A 145 -9.21 6.92 5.39
C LEU A 145 -9.99 8.23 5.34
N ASP A 146 -9.63 9.22 6.18
CA ASP A 146 -10.35 10.49 6.39
C ASP A 146 -11.80 10.28 6.89
N LEU A 147 -12.02 9.23 7.69
CA LEU A 147 -13.32 8.86 8.27
C LEU A 147 -13.42 9.40 9.70
N GLY A 148 -13.87 10.64 9.84
CA GLY A 148 -14.19 11.29 11.12
C GLY A 148 -15.58 10.95 11.65
#